data_AF-A0A7K3G628-F1
#
_entry.id   AF-A0A7K3G628-F1
#
_cell.length_a   1.000
_cell.length_b   1.000
_cell.length_c   1.000
_cell.angle_alpha   90.00
_cell.angle_beta   90.00
_cell.angle_gamma   90.00
#
_symmetry.space_group_name_H-M   'P 1'
#
loop_
_entity.id
_entity.type
_entity.pdbx_description
1 polymer ?
#
loop_
_entity_poly.entity_id
_entity_poly.type
_entity_poly.pdbx_seq_one_letter_code
_entity_poly.pdbx_strand_id
1 'polypeptide(L)'
;MISVRPLRLLAYAVLPLEVVLIGCLVGGVRIPAAVLGVAEVLVAGLLLVEGLAYLRLRRRGLSRRDAVAELVPEPVLRLVGHELRLLASLGRWVARKPHGPAGADGVFPHARDQAALMYGFAFVCVVETVGMSYLLARWPVVHGIVLVLDVYTVLFVLGLHAASATHPHVLAGDVLRLRQAAHVDLRIPLDRIASVRRESLFSHEKADGELNLAVGAQTSVTVELTAPVDAPRLLGAPRPVRVVRVHADDPQALYRAVDEALTRARTAPSPDPGPPPRV
;
A
#
# COMPACT_ATOMS: atom_id res chain seq x y z
N MET A 1 8.42 -24.37 -23.32
CA MET A 1 7.96 -23.24 -22.47
C MET A 1 7.24 -22.26 -23.37
N ILE A 2 5.93 -22.05 -23.19
CA ILE A 2 5.24 -20.98 -23.93
C ILE A 2 5.70 -19.68 -23.28
N SER A 3 6.41 -18.83 -24.01
CA SER A 3 6.79 -17.52 -23.49
C SER A 3 5.51 -16.74 -23.15
N VAL A 4 5.36 -16.33 -21.90
CA VAL A 4 4.26 -15.49 -21.42
C VAL A 4 4.32 -14.05 -21.96
N ARG A 5 5.48 -13.64 -22.53
CA ARG A 5 5.72 -12.30 -23.10
C ARG A 5 4.77 -11.92 -24.26
N PRO A 6 4.58 -12.72 -25.33
CA PRO A 6 3.63 -12.41 -26.41
C PRO A 6 2.18 -12.32 -25.91
N LEU A 7 1.77 -13.18 -24.97
CA LEU A 7 0.42 -13.14 -24.40
C LEU A 7 0.17 -11.83 -23.64
N ARG A 8 1.17 -11.35 -22.90
CA ARG A 8 1.10 -10.06 -22.20
C ARG A 8 1.01 -8.87 -23.16
N LEU A 9 1.81 -8.86 -24.23
CA LEU A 9 1.75 -7.82 -25.26
C LEU A 9 0.37 -7.76 -25.94
N LEU A 10 -0.21 -8.93 -26.21
CA LEU A 10 -1.56 -9.02 -26.76
C LEU A 10 -2.60 -8.50 -25.76
N ALA A 11 -2.52 -8.89 -24.49
CA ALA A 11 -3.41 -8.39 -23.43
C ALA A 11 -3.33 -6.86 -23.28
N TYR A 12 -2.12 -6.28 -23.31
CA TYR A 12 -1.91 -4.84 -23.23
C TYR A 12 -2.48 -4.06 -24.42
N ALA A 13 -2.71 -4.70 -25.56
CA ALA A 13 -3.35 -4.07 -26.72
C ALA A 13 -4.87 -4.29 -26.76
N VAL A 14 -5.33 -5.49 -26.41
CA VAL A 14 -6.75 -5.89 -26.48
C VAL A 14 -7.58 -5.19 -25.42
N LEU A 15 -7.09 -5.11 -24.18
CA LEU A 15 -7.84 -4.49 -23.07
C LEU A 15 -8.17 -3.00 -23.28
N PRO A 16 -7.21 -2.11 -23.63
CA PRO A 16 -7.55 -0.72 -23.89
C PRO A 16 -8.43 -0.54 -25.13
N LEU A 17 -8.27 -1.39 -26.16
CA LEU A 17 -9.14 -1.37 -27.34
C LEU A 17 -10.59 -1.70 -26.96
N GLU A 18 -10.80 -2.69 -26.11
CA GLU A 18 -12.12 -3.06 -25.59
C GLU A 18 -12.75 -1.92 -24.78
N VAL A 19 -11.97 -1.27 -23.90
CA VAL A 19 -12.43 -0.09 -23.15
C VAL A 19 -12.86 1.05 -24.09
N VAL A 20 -12.13 1.29 -25.18
CA VAL A 20 -12.50 2.29 -26.19
C VAL A 20 -13.79 1.90 -26.91
N LEU A 21 -13.95 0.62 -27.28
CA LEU A 21 -15.17 0.13 -27.93
C LEU A 21 -16.40 0.28 -27.02
N ILE A 22 -16.26 -0.04 -25.72
CA ILE A 22 -17.31 0.17 -24.72
C ILE A 22 -17.63 1.65 -24.60
N GLY A 23 -16.62 2.53 -24.55
CA GLY A 23 -16.80 3.98 -24.52
C GLY A 23 -17.54 4.52 -25.74
N CYS A 24 -17.21 4.04 -26.94
CA CYS A 24 -17.90 4.39 -28.19
C CYS A 24 -19.37 3.92 -28.18
N LEU A 25 -19.65 2.69 -27.77
CA LEU A 25 -21.01 2.16 -27.61
C LEU A 25 -21.84 3.01 -26.65
N VAL A 26 -21.25 3.34 -25.50
CA VAL A 26 -21.84 4.22 -24.48
C VAL A 26 -22.13 5.61 -25.03
N GLY A 27 -21.22 6.17 -25.84
CA GLY A 27 -21.38 7.46 -26.52
C GLY A 27 -22.40 7.45 -27.66
N GLY A 28 -23.11 6.34 -27.89
CA GLY A 28 -24.11 6.20 -28.96
C GLY A 28 -23.51 5.99 -30.36
N VAL A 29 -22.20 5.74 -30.45
CA VAL A 29 -21.53 5.42 -31.71
C VAL A 29 -21.95 4.01 -32.13
N ARG A 30 -22.50 3.89 -33.34
CA ARG A 30 -22.87 2.58 -33.90
C ARG A 30 -21.61 1.84 -34.32
N ILE A 31 -21.25 0.81 -33.57
CA ILE A 31 -20.14 -0.09 -33.89
C ILE A 31 -20.71 -1.29 -34.67
N PRO A 32 -20.10 -1.70 -35.80
CA PRO A 32 -20.53 -2.90 -36.52
C PRO A 32 -20.48 -4.15 -35.63
N ALA A 33 -21.53 -4.98 -35.66
CA ALA A 33 -21.61 -6.19 -34.83
C ALA A 33 -20.42 -7.14 -35.03
N ALA A 34 -19.83 -7.17 -36.23
CA ALA A 34 -18.62 -7.94 -36.52
C ALA A 34 -17.41 -7.48 -35.68
N VAL A 35 -17.25 -6.18 -35.45
CA VAL A 35 -16.16 -5.63 -34.63
C VAL A 35 -16.33 -6.03 -33.16
N LEU A 36 -17.57 -6.00 -32.66
CA LEU A 36 -17.89 -6.44 -31.30
C LEU A 36 -17.66 -7.95 -31.11
N GLY A 37 -18.12 -8.77 -32.07
CA GLY A 37 -17.88 -10.21 -32.03
C GLY A 37 -16.40 -10.57 -32.08
N VAL A 38 -15.60 -9.86 -32.88
CA VAL A 38 -14.13 -10.05 -32.91
C VAL A 38 -13.50 -9.67 -31.58
N ALA A 39 -13.88 -8.53 -30.99
CA ALA A 39 -13.38 -8.11 -29.69
C ALA A 39 -13.72 -9.14 -28.59
N GLU A 40 -14.97 -9.59 -28.54
CA GLU A 40 -15.43 -10.58 -27.56
C GLU A 40 -14.70 -11.93 -27.71
N VAL A 41 -14.49 -12.40 -28.94
CA VAL A 41 -13.71 -13.62 -29.21
C VAL A 41 -12.25 -13.46 -28.79
N LEU A 42 -11.63 -12.29 -29.02
CA LEU A 42 -10.26 -12.02 -28.60
C LEU A 42 -10.12 -12.06 -27.08
N VAL A 43 -11.08 -11.48 -26.36
CA VAL A 43 -11.10 -11.45 -24.88
C VAL A 43 -11.36 -12.84 -24.32
N ALA A 44 -12.37 -13.56 -24.83
CA ALA A 44 -12.66 -14.93 -24.43
C ALA A 44 -11.47 -15.87 -24.72
N GLY A 45 -10.81 -15.71 -25.87
CA GLY A 45 -9.61 -16.44 -26.23
C GLY A 45 -8.44 -16.15 -25.29
N LEU A 46 -8.23 -14.89 -24.92
CA LEU A 46 -7.20 -14.49 -23.95
C LEU A 46 -7.46 -15.12 -22.57
N LEU A 47 -8.69 -15.01 -22.05
CA LEU A 47 -9.10 -15.62 -20.78
C LEU A 47 -8.95 -17.15 -20.79
N LEU A 48 -9.30 -17.80 -21.90
CA LEU A 48 -9.13 -19.25 -22.06
C LEU A 48 -7.66 -19.65 -22.02
N VAL A 49 -6.79 -18.93 -22.73
CA VAL A 49 -5.34 -19.21 -22.75
C VAL A 49 -4.72 -19.01 -21.37
N GLU A 50 -5.06 -17.92 -20.67
CA GLU A 50 -4.61 -17.69 -19.29
C GLU A 50 -5.13 -18.76 -18.32
N GLY A 51 -6.41 -19.12 -18.43
CA GLY A 51 -7.03 -20.19 -17.63
C GLY A 51 -6.37 -21.55 -17.85
N LEU A 52 -6.08 -21.92 -19.10
CA LEU A 52 -5.35 -23.13 -19.44
C LEU A 52 -3.90 -23.10 -18.93
N ALA A 53 -3.23 -21.96 -19.02
CA ALA A 53 -1.89 -21.79 -18.47
C ALA A 53 -1.88 -21.95 -16.93
N TYR A 54 -2.86 -21.36 -16.25
CA TYR A 54 -3.06 -21.53 -14.81
C TYR A 54 -3.30 -23.00 -14.43
N LEU A 55 -4.22 -23.69 -15.13
CA LEU A 55 -4.50 -25.10 -14.88
C LEU A 55 -3.28 -25.98 -15.11
N ARG A 56 -2.46 -25.71 -16.14
CA ARG A 56 -1.20 -26.44 -16.37
C ARG A 56 -0.20 -26.23 -15.23
N LEU A 57 -0.04 -25.00 -14.73
CA LEU A 57 0.84 -24.70 -13.59
C LEU A 57 0.35 -25.40 -12.31
N ARG A 58 -0.96 -25.42 -12.07
CA ARG A 58 -1.55 -26.14 -10.94
C ARG A 58 -1.38 -27.66 -11.05
N ARG A 59 -1.51 -28.24 -12.26
CA ARG A 59 -1.25 -29.67 -12.52
C ARG A 59 0.22 -30.05 -12.34
N ARG A 60 1.14 -29.10 -12.44
CA ARG A 60 2.58 -29.28 -12.12
C ARG A 60 2.89 -29.21 -10.63
N GLY A 61 1.88 -29.04 -9.78
CA GLY A 61 2.04 -29.02 -8.33
C GLY A 61 2.36 -27.64 -7.74
N LEU A 62 2.34 -26.56 -8.53
CA LEU A 62 2.55 -25.22 -7.99
C LEU A 62 1.38 -24.80 -7.09
N SER A 63 1.71 -24.04 -6.04
CA SER A 63 0.72 -23.38 -5.19
C SER A 63 -0.11 -22.38 -6.00
N ARG A 64 -1.32 -22.07 -5.52
CA ARG A 64 -2.19 -21.05 -6.14
C ARG A 64 -1.47 -19.71 -6.32
N ARG A 65 -0.62 -19.34 -5.36
CA ARG A 65 0.13 -18.08 -5.37
C ARG A 65 1.21 -18.07 -6.45
N ASP A 66 1.99 -19.14 -6.55
CA ASP A 66 3.11 -19.22 -7.48
C ASP A 66 2.61 -19.33 -8.93
N ALA A 67 1.49 -20.04 -9.15
CA ALA A 67 0.86 -20.10 -10.46
C ALA A 67 0.34 -18.74 -10.94
N VAL A 68 -0.20 -17.91 -10.02
CA VAL A 68 -0.64 -16.54 -10.33
C VAL A 68 0.55 -15.60 -10.53
N ALA A 69 1.61 -15.74 -9.72
CA ALA A 69 2.85 -14.97 -9.85
C ALA A 69 3.55 -15.14 -11.20
N GLU A 70 3.46 -16.33 -11.78
CA GLU A 70 4.02 -16.63 -13.09
C GLU A 70 3.23 -15.96 -14.23
N LEU A 71 1.91 -15.86 -14.09
CA LEU A 71 1.02 -15.34 -15.14
C LEU A 71 0.92 -13.82 -15.09
N VAL A 72 0.65 -13.28 -13.91
CA VAL A 72 0.38 -11.87 -13.68
C VAL A 72 1.68 -11.10 -13.42
N PRO A 73 1.89 -9.93 -14.06
CA PRO A 73 3.06 -9.10 -13.77
C PRO A 73 3.16 -8.75 -12.28
N GLU A 74 4.37 -8.80 -11.72
CA GLU A 74 4.64 -8.44 -10.33
C GLU A 74 4.05 -7.07 -9.92
N PRO A 75 4.11 -6.00 -10.75
CA PRO A 75 3.49 -4.72 -10.42
C PRO A 75 1.98 -4.82 -10.16
N VAL A 76 1.27 -5.63 -10.95
CA VAL A 76 -0.18 -5.83 -10.81
C VAL A 76 -0.47 -6.59 -9.52
N LEU A 77 0.30 -7.62 -9.18
CA LEU A 77 0.13 -8.35 -7.92
C LEU A 77 0.42 -7.49 -6.69
N ARG A 78 1.42 -6.60 -6.78
CA ARG A 78 1.71 -5.63 -5.72
C ARG A 78 0.57 -4.61 -5.56
N LEU A 79 -0.02 -4.16 -6.67
CA LEU A 79 -1.16 -3.23 -6.66
C LEU A 79 -2.42 -3.89 -6.09
N VAL A 80 -2.81 -5.07 -6.59
CA VAL A 80 -3.92 -5.85 -6.05
C VAL A 80 -3.69 -6.18 -4.57
N GLY A 81 -2.47 -6.57 -4.22
CA GLY A 81 -2.11 -6.82 -2.82
C GLY A 81 -2.21 -5.56 -1.95
N HIS A 82 -1.90 -4.39 -2.49
CA HIS A 82 -2.10 -3.11 -1.79
C HIS A 82 -3.58 -2.81 -1.59
N GLU A 83 -4.39 -2.99 -2.63
CA GLU A 83 -5.84 -2.76 -2.55
C GLU A 83 -6.53 -3.70 -1.55
N LEU A 84 -6.20 -4.99 -1.58
CA LEU A 84 -6.68 -5.96 -0.59
C LEU A 84 -6.28 -5.58 0.84
N ARG A 85 -5.07 -5.02 1.02
CA ARG A 85 -4.63 -4.53 2.33
C ARG A 85 -5.39 -3.28 2.77
N LEU A 86 -5.75 -2.37 1.86
CA LEU A 86 -6.60 -1.23 2.16
C LEU A 86 -8.00 -1.69 2.59
N LEU A 87 -8.63 -2.59 1.83
CA LEU A 87 -9.94 -3.15 2.16
C LEU A 87 -9.92 -3.91 3.50
N ALA A 88 -8.89 -4.71 3.76
CA ALA A 88 -8.72 -5.37 5.05
C ALA A 88 -8.53 -4.37 6.20
N SER A 89 -7.84 -3.25 5.95
CA SER A 89 -7.65 -2.19 6.93
C SER A 89 -8.96 -1.44 7.21
N LEU A 90 -9.77 -1.21 6.19
CA LEU A 90 -11.12 -0.65 6.33
C LEU A 90 -11.98 -1.55 7.23
N GLY A 91 -11.98 -2.86 6.96
CA GLY A 91 -12.68 -3.84 7.81
C GLY A 91 -12.18 -3.84 9.26
N ARG A 92 -10.86 -3.76 9.48
CA ARG A 92 -10.26 -3.64 10.83
C ARG A 92 -10.65 -2.35 11.54
N TRP A 93 -10.72 -1.24 10.81
CA TRP A 93 -11.09 0.07 11.35
C TRP A 93 -12.55 0.07 11.80
N VAL A 94 -13.45 -0.47 10.97
CA VAL A 94 -14.87 -0.68 11.33
C VAL A 94 -15.00 -1.62 12.54
N ALA A 95 -14.22 -2.70 12.57
CA ALA A 95 -14.18 -3.63 13.70
C ALA A 95 -13.47 -3.07 14.95
N ARG A 96 -12.87 -1.87 14.88
CA ARG A 96 -12.05 -1.24 15.93
C ARG A 96 -10.92 -2.14 16.44
N LYS A 97 -10.26 -2.86 15.54
CA LYS A 97 -9.15 -3.79 15.85
C LYS A 97 -7.85 -3.35 15.16
N PRO A 98 -7.01 -2.55 15.83
CA PRO A 98 -5.71 -2.15 15.29
C PRO A 98 -4.79 -3.34 15.02
N HIS A 99 -3.90 -3.20 14.03
CA HIS A 99 -3.01 -4.27 13.60
C HIS A 99 -1.69 -4.26 14.40
N GLY A 100 -1.49 -5.31 15.20
CA GLY A 100 -0.24 -5.57 15.92
C GLY A 100 0.11 -4.66 17.10
N PRO A 101 -0.83 -4.20 17.95
CA PRO A 101 -0.49 -3.58 19.24
C PRO A 101 -0.24 -4.59 20.37
N ALA A 102 -0.54 -5.88 20.17
CA ALA A 102 -0.41 -6.89 21.23
C ALA A 102 1.07 -7.11 21.57
N GLY A 103 1.45 -6.82 22.83
CA GLY A 103 2.83 -6.93 23.31
C GLY A 103 3.74 -5.74 22.94
N ALA A 104 3.16 -4.61 22.54
CA ALA A 104 3.91 -3.38 22.31
C ALA A 104 4.23 -2.64 23.63
N ASP A 105 5.45 -2.16 23.77
CA ASP A 105 5.86 -1.26 24.87
C ASP A 105 5.32 0.16 24.67
N GLY A 106 5.12 0.56 23.41
CA GLY A 106 4.55 1.85 23.04
C GLY A 106 3.82 1.80 21.70
N VAL A 107 2.67 2.49 21.63
CA VAL A 107 1.86 2.62 20.41
C VAL A 107 1.68 4.09 20.10
N PHE A 108 2.08 4.50 18.90
CA PHE A 108 2.08 5.90 18.46
C PHE A 108 1.24 6.04 17.18
N PRO A 109 -0.03 6.49 17.31
CA PRO A 109 -0.86 6.84 16.17
C PRO A 109 -0.28 8.01 15.37
N HIS A 110 -0.63 8.08 14.09
CA HIS A 110 -0.17 9.12 13.17
C HIS A 110 -1.25 9.54 12.16
N ALA A 111 -2.50 9.10 12.34
CA ALA A 111 -3.53 9.24 11.31
C ALA A 111 -4.47 10.41 11.55
N ARG A 112 -4.40 11.07 12.72
CA ARG A 112 -5.35 12.10 13.14
C ARG A 112 -5.25 13.32 12.23
N ASP A 113 -4.04 13.75 11.92
CA ASP A 113 -3.80 15.01 11.22
C ASP A 113 -4.23 14.96 9.75
N GLN A 114 -4.26 13.77 9.13
CA GLN A 114 -4.84 13.59 7.79
C GLN A 114 -6.35 13.33 7.79
N ALA A 115 -7.00 13.14 8.95
CA ALA A 115 -8.40 12.71 9.01
C ALA A 115 -9.35 13.73 8.36
N ALA A 116 -9.18 15.02 8.67
CA ALA A 116 -10.00 16.09 8.12
C ALA A 116 -9.90 16.16 6.59
N LEU A 117 -8.68 16.04 6.05
CA LEU A 117 -8.45 16.01 4.60
C LEU A 117 -9.13 14.80 3.95
N MET A 118 -8.98 13.61 4.53
CA MET A 118 -9.59 12.38 3.99
C MET A 118 -11.11 12.42 4.04
N TYR A 119 -11.71 12.95 5.12
CA TYR A 119 -13.15 13.14 5.21
C TYR A 119 -13.65 14.22 4.24
N GLY A 120 -12.87 15.28 4.02
CA GLY A 120 -13.14 16.28 2.99
C GLY A 120 -13.19 15.66 1.59
N PHE A 121 -12.22 14.83 1.22
CA PHE A 121 -12.24 14.11 -0.06
C PHE A 121 -13.42 13.16 -0.18
N ALA A 122 -13.71 12.38 0.86
CA ALA A 122 -14.87 11.48 0.87
C ALA A 122 -16.19 12.25 0.68
N PHE A 123 -16.34 13.41 1.35
CA PHE A 123 -17.49 14.28 1.19
C PHE A 123 -17.63 14.81 -0.24
N VAL A 124 -16.55 15.33 -0.83
CA VAL A 124 -16.56 15.83 -2.21
C VAL A 124 -16.93 14.71 -3.19
N CYS A 125 -16.37 13.51 -3.01
CA CYS A 125 -16.72 12.35 -3.84
C CYS A 125 -18.22 12.05 -3.76
N VAL A 126 -18.83 12.08 -2.57
CA VAL A 126 -20.28 11.85 -2.40
C VAL A 126 -21.11 12.93 -3.09
N VAL A 127 -20.71 14.21 -2.98
CA VAL A 127 -21.39 15.32 -3.66
C VAL A 127 -21.29 15.17 -5.17
N GLU A 128 -20.10 14.81 -5.67
CA GLU A 128 -19.87 14.49 -7.08
C GLU A 128 -20.77 13.34 -7.54
N THR A 129 -20.91 12.26 -6.76
CA THR A 129 -21.83 11.15 -7.08
C THR A 129 -23.26 11.61 -7.28
N VAL A 130 -23.75 12.49 -6.41
CA VAL A 130 -25.11 13.04 -6.52
C VAL A 130 -25.25 13.88 -7.80
N GLY A 131 -24.26 14.73 -8.10
CA GLY A 131 -24.24 15.53 -9.32
C GLY A 131 -24.22 14.68 -10.58
N MET A 132 -23.33 13.67 -10.64
CA MET A 132 -23.21 12.74 -11.76
C MET A 132 -24.48 11.89 -11.93
N SER A 133 -25.15 11.52 -10.84
CA SER A 133 -26.43 10.81 -10.89
C SER A 133 -27.51 11.61 -11.63
N TYR A 134 -27.60 12.92 -11.35
CA TYR A 134 -28.53 13.81 -12.05
C TYR A 134 -28.15 14.00 -13.53
N LEU A 135 -26.86 14.26 -13.81
CA LEU A 135 -26.37 14.46 -15.18
C LEU A 135 -26.56 13.23 -16.07
N LEU A 136 -26.38 12.04 -15.51
CA LEU A 136 -26.44 10.76 -16.22
C LEU A 136 -27.80 10.06 -16.17
N ALA A 137 -28.84 10.71 -15.62
CA ALA A 137 -30.18 10.13 -15.47
C ALA A 137 -30.78 9.56 -16.77
N ARG A 138 -30.38 10.10 -17.93
CA ARG A 138 -30.86 9.64 -19.26
C ARG A 138 -30.06 8.45 -19.83
N TRP A 139 -28.97 8.05 -19.19
CA TRP A 139 -28.01 7.06 -19.67
C TRP A 139 -27.78 5.99 -18.60
N PRO A 140 -28.74 5.06 -18.38
CA PRO A 140 -28.76 4.18 -17.21
C PRO A 140 -27.51 3.29 -17.09
N VAL A 141 -26.94 2.85 -18.21
CA VAL A 141 -25.70 2.06 -18.22
C VAL A 141 -24.51 2.88 -17.73
N VAL A 142 -24.36 4.11 -18.23
CA VAL A 142 -23.27 5.02 -17.87
C VAL A 142 -23.37 5.43 -16.42
N HIS A 143 -24.60 5.76 -15.99
CA HIS A 143 -24.90 6.06 -14.60
C HIS A 143 -24.48 4.90 -13.67
N GLY A 144 -24.82 3.66 -14.01
CA GLY A 144 -24.41 2.49 -13.24
C GLY A 144 -22.90 2.32 -13.12
N ILE A 145 -22.16 2.52 -14.24
CA ILE A 145 -20.70 2.44 -14.24
C ILE A 145 -20.08 3.52 -13.35
N VAL A 146 -20.50 4.78 -13.53
CA VAL A 146 -19.99 5.91 -12.75
C VAL A 146 -20.31 5.74 -11.27
N LEU A 147 -21.53 5.30 -10.92
CA LEU A 147 -21.90 5.03 -9.54
C LEU A 147 -20.99 3.98 -8.89
N VAL A 148 -20.64 2.90 -9.60
CA VAL A 148 -19.69 1.90 -9.10
C VAL A 148 -18.31 2.49 -8.88
N LEU A 149 -17.82 3.31 -9.82
CA LEU A 149 -16.53 3.99 -9.71
C LEU A 149 -16.50 4.98 -8.53
N ASP A 150 -17.58 5.73 -8.34
CA ASP A 150 -17.70 6.70 -7.25
C ASP A 150 -17.73 6.02 -5.89
N VAL A 151 -18.55 4.97 -5.74
CA VAL A 151 -18.60 4.17 -4.51
C VAL A 151 -17.24 3.55 -4.22
N TYR A 152 -16.60 2.99 -5.24
CA TYR A 152 -15.24 2.45 -5.11
C TYR A 152 -14.24 3.53 -4.67
N THR A 153 -14.31 4.74 -5.25
CA THR A 153 -13.44 5.87 -4.89
C THR A 153 -13.63 6.29 -3.44
N VAL A 154 -14.88 6.39 -2.97
CA VAL A 154 -15.18 6.68 -1.56
C VAL A 154 -14.58 5.60 -0.64
N LEU A 155 -14.81 4.32 -0.96
CA LEU A 155 -14.24 3.20 -0.19
C LEU A 155 -12.72 3.21 -0.21
N PHE A 156 -12.10 3.59 -1.32
CA PHE A 156 -10.65 3.69 -1.46
C PHE A 156 -10.07 4.81 -0.57
N VAL A 157 -10.66 6.00 -0.60
CA VAL A 157 -10.26 7.15 0.25
C VAL A 157 -10.40 6.78 1.73
N LEU A 158 -11.53 6.20 2.12
CA LEU A 158 -11.74 5.72 3.49
C LEU A 158 -10.77 4.59 3.85
N GLY A 159 -10.48 3.69 2.91
CA GLY A 159 -9.50 2.62 3.07
C GLY A 159 -8.09 3.14 3.33
N LEU A 160 -7.69 4.23 2.67
CA LEU A 160 -6.39 4.88 2.87
C LEU A 160 -6.27 5.49 4.28
N HIS A 161 -7.32 6.18 4.74
CA HIS A 161 -7.39 6.69 6.10
C HIS A 161 -7.37 5.54 7.13
N ALA A 162 -8.22 4.53 6.93
CA ALA A 162 -8.33 3.36 7.78
C ALA A 162 -7.02 2.58 7.88
N ALA A 163 -6.28 2.44 6.77
CA ALA A 163 -4.96 1.82 6.74
C ALA A 163 -3.97 2.54 7.66
N SER A 164 -3.97 3.86 7.65
CA SER A 164 -3.10 4.67 8.52
C SER A 164 -3.57 4.58 9.98
N ALA A 165 -4.87 4.68 10.23
CA ALA A 165 -5.45 4.62 11.58
C ALA A 165 -5.29 3.26 12.27
N THR A 166 -5.28 2.17 11.50
CA THR A 166 -5.16 0.80 12.05
C THR A 166 -3.73 0.29 12.13
N HIS A 167 -2.74 1.00 11.58
CA HIS A 167 -1.34 0.58 11.59
C HIS A 167 -0.47 1.64 12.28
N PRO A 168 -0.62 1.85 13.60
CA PRO A 168 0.21 2.81 14.33
C PRO A 168 1.69 2.42 14.26
N HIS A 169 2.57 3.38 14.56
CA HIS A 169 3.96 3.05 14.85
C HIS A 169 4.01 2.32 16.19
N VAL A 170 4.93 1.37 16.30
CA VAL A 170 5.02 0.48 17.46
C VAL A 170 6.46 0.37 17.90
N LEU A 171 6.70 0.54 19.18
CA LEU A 171 7.95 0.15 19.84
C LEU A 171 7.67 -1.16 20.59
N ALA A 172 8.44 -2.22 20.29
CA ALA A 172 8.29 -3.51 20.94
C ALA A 172 9.67 -4.16 21.14
N GLY A 173 10.07 -4.32 22.40
CA GLY A 173 11.42 -4.73 22.78
C GLY A 173 12.46 -3.81 22.17
N ASP A 174 13.44 -4.40 21.48
CA ASP A 174 14.55 -3.68 20.84
C ASP A 174 14.27 -3.30 19.38
N VAL A 175 12.99 -3.23 18.97
CA VAL A 175 12.61 -2.90 17.59
C VAL A 175 11.59 -1.77 17.53
N LEU A 176 11.98 -0.70 16.84
CA LEU A 176 11.08 0.38 16.43
C LEU A 176 10.46 0.04 15.05
N ARG A 177 9.14 -0.06 15.00
CA ARG A 177 8.37 -0.31 13.77
C ARG A 177 7.71 0.97 13.31
N LEU A 178 8.22 1.54 12.22
CA LEU A 178 7.67 2.72 11.57
C LEU A 178 6.81 2.27 10.39
N ARG A 179 5.56 2.75 10.34
CA ARG A 179 4.55 2.28 9.39
C ARG A 179 3.85 3.43 8.72
N GLN A 180 3.59 3.32 7.42
CA GLN A 180 2.75 4.26 6.70
C GLN A 180 1.67 3.50 5.94
N ALA A 181 0.42 3.71 6.37
CA ALA A 181 -0.74 2.99 5.89
C ALA A 181 -0.47 1.47 5.81
N ALA A 182 -0.91 0.81 4.74
CA ALA A 182 -0.74 -0.62 4.55
C ALA A 182 0.37 -1.01 3.53
N HIS A 183 1.29 -0.09 3.22
CA HIS A 183 2.35 -0.33 2.22
C HIS A 183 3.78 -0.16 2.76
N VAL A 184 3.98 0.59 3.84
CA VAL A 184 5.29 0.67 4.53
C VAL A 184 5.19 0.06 5.92
N ASP A 185 6.06 -0.91 6.21
CA ASP A 185 6.33 -1.45 7.55
C ASP A 185 7.84 -1.65 7.67
N LEU A 186 8.52 -0.64 8.19
CA LEU A 186 9.96 -0.60 8.38
C LEU A 186 10.28 -1.03 9.82
N ARG A 187 11.11 -2.05 9.97
CA ARG A 187 11.59 -2.52 11.28
C ARG A 187 13.02 -2.04 11.48
N ILE A 188 13.23 -1.25 12.51
CA ILE A 188 14.52 -0.66 12.84
C ILE A 188 14.93 -1.16 14.22
N PRO A 189 15.94 -2.04 14.30
CA PRO A 189 16.56 -2.41 15.56
C PRO A 189 17.14 -1.18 16.27
N LEU A 190 17.00 -1.10 17.60
CA LEU A 190 17.47 0.07 18.37
C LEU A 190 19.00 0.27 18.28
N ASP A 191 19.78 -0.80 18.10
CA ASP A 191 21.25 -0.73 17.88
C ASP A 191 21.61 0.00 16.56
N ARG A 192 20.66 0.06 15.62
CA ARG A 192 20.83 0.76 14.35
C ARG A 192 20.46 2.23 14.40
N ILE A 193 19.94 2.74 15.52
CA ILE A 193 19.55 4.14 15.65
C ILE A 193 20.72 4.95 16.21
N ALA A 194 21.25 5.85 15.38
CA ALA A 194 22.30 6.78 15.75
C ALA A 194 21.75 7.90 16.64
N SER A 195 20.71 8.59 16.15
CA SER A 195 20.07 9.71 16.83
C SER A 195 18.58 9.80 16.48
N VAL A 196 17.80 10.40 17.37
CA VAL A 196 16.40 10.75 17.14
C VAL A 196 16.24 12.22 17.45
N ARG A 197 15.53 12.95 16.59
CA ARG A 197 15.30 14.39 16.74
C ARG A 197 13.82 14.69 16.50
N ARG A 198 13.28 15.64 17.25
CA ARG A 198 11.96 16.22 16.98
C ARG A 198 12.15 17.42 16.07
N GLU A 199 11.58 17.35 14.87
CA GLU A 199 11.71 18.37 13.86
C GLU A 199 10.48 18.36 12.98
N SER A 200 9.75 19.47 12.95
CA SER A 200 8.57 19.63 12.10
C SER A 200 8.98 20.14 10.73
N LEU A 201 8.85 19.30 9.71
CA LEU A 201 9.19 19.63 8.33
C LEU A 201 7.96 19.47 7.43
N PHE A 202 7.74 20.47 6.57
CA PHE A 202 6.66 20.53 5.58
C PHE A 202 7.16 20.49 4.13
N SER A 203 8.46 20.69 3.92
CA SER A 203 9.12 20.55 2.62
C SER A 203 10.05 19.36 2.68
N HIS A 204 9.86 18.41 1.78
CA HIS A 204 10.66 17.19 1.69
C HIS A 204 11.31 17.16 0.32
N GLU A 205 12.49 17.76 0.18
CA GLU A 205 13.32 17.49 -0.99
C GLU A 205 13.63 15.98 -1.03
N LYS A 206 13.39 15.35 -2.18
CA LYS A 206 13.67 13.93 -2.35
C LYS A 206 15.19 13.75 -2.41
N ALA A 207 15.81 13.49 -1.28
CA ALA A 207 17.21 13.14 -1.18
C ALA A 207 17.43 11.63 -1.24
N ASP A 208 18.56 11.23 -1.80
CA ASP A 208 18.90 9.82 -1.88
C ASP A 208 19.26 9.24 -0.50
N GLY A 209 18.58 8.16 -0.11
CA GLY A 209 18.79 7.51 1.19
C GLY A 209 17.90 8.06 2.32
N GLU A 210 16.97 8.97 2.02
CA GLU A 210 15.95 9.43 2.97
C GLU A 210 14.60 8.74 2.71
N LEU A 211 13.89 8.42 3.79
CA LEU A 211 12.50 7.96 3.77
C LEU A 211 11.63 8.96 4.53
N ASN A 212 10.74 9.64 3.81
CA ASN A 212 9.78 10.56 4.41
C ASN A 212 8.41 9.87 4.49
N LEU A 213 7.96 9.58 5.71
CA LEU A 213 6.63 9.06 6.03
C LEU A 213 5.73 10.21 6.48
N ALA A 214 5.38 11.07 5.53
CA ALA A 214 4.63 12.30 5.79
C ALA A 214 3.12 12.03 5.88
N VAL A 215 2.47 12.73 6.81
CA VAL A 215 1.02 12.77 6.97
C VAL A 215 0.59 14.22 6.81
N GLY A 216 -0.36 14.49 5.92
CA GLY A 216 -0.78 15.87 5.64
C GLY A 216 0.37 16.77 5.16
N ALA A 217 1.33 16.21 4.42
CA ALA A 217 2.57 16.88 4.00
C ALA A 217 3.51 17.29 5.14
N GLN A 218 3.38 16.72 6.33
CA GLN A 218 4.24 17.00 7.49
C GLN A 218 4.94 15.75 8.00
N THR A 219 6.18 15.91 8.49
CA THR A 219 6.87 14.96 9.39
C THR A 219 7.25 15.69 10.67
N SER A 220 7.28 14.99 11.81
CA SER A 220 7.53 15.59 13.13
C SER A 220 8.71 14.98 13.90
N VAL A 221 9.20 13.82 13.48
CA VAL A 221 10.35 13.12 14.08
C VAL A 221 11.30 12.62 13.00
N THR A 222 12.60 12.86 13.18
CA THR A 222 13.68 12.38 12.31
C THR A 222 14.50 11.33 13.07
N VAL A 223 14.70 10.17 12.45
CA VAL A 223 15.51 9.05 12.95
C VAL A 223 16.71 8.86 12.02
N GLU A 224 17.91 9.04 12.55
CA GLU A 224 19.16 8.80 11.84
C GLU A 224 19.68 7.40 12.17
N LEU A 225 20.11 6.65 11.15
CA LEU A 225 20.55 5.27 11.28
C LEU A 225 22.06 5.14 11.15
N THR A 226 22.68 4.30 11.97
CA THR A 226 24.11 3.98 11.92
C THR A 226 24.47 3.21 10.65
N ALA A 227 23.55 2.38 10.15
CA ALA A 227 23.69 1.64 8.90
C ALA A 227 22.40 1.70 8.08
N PRO A 228 22.49 1.56 6.74
CA PRO A 228 21.29 1.54 5.90
C PRO A 228 20.36 0.38 6.26
N VAL A 229 19.05 0.66 6.29
CA VAL A 229 17.99 -0.35 6.43
C VAL A 229 17.14 -0.35 5.16
N ASP A 230 16.75 -1.52 4.69
CA ASP A 230 15.94 -1.64 3.47
C ASP A 230 14.47 -1.24 3.71
N ALA A 231 14.10 -0.08 3.18
CA ALA A 231 12.73 0.39 3.14
C ALA A 231 11.94 -0.31 2.02
N PRO A 232 10.74 -0.84 2.31
CA PRO A 232 9.89 -1.42 1.28
C PRO A 232 9.38 -0.32 0.34
N ARG A 233 9.26 -0.66 -0.96
CA ARG A 233 8.59 0.17 -1.96
C ARG A 233 7.37 -0.55 -2.50
N LEU A 234 6.30 0.20 -2.78
CA LEU A 234 5.10 -0.34 -3.39
C LEU A 234 5.41 -0.96 -4.76
N LEU A 235 6.29 -0.32 -5.52
CA LEU A 235 6.80 -0.80 -6.81
C LEU A 235 8.33 -0.80 -6.80
N GLY A 236 8.93 -1.85 -7.37
CA GLY A 236 10.38 -2.02 -7.46
C GLY A 236 11.02 -2.71 -6.25
N ALA A 237 12.35 -2.82 -6.30
CA ALA A 237 13.16 -3.42 -5.24
C ALA A 237 13.12 -2.55 -3.96
N PRO A 238 13.34 -3.12 -2.76
CA PRO A 238 13.58 -2.33 -1.55
C PRO A 238 14.68 -1.28 -1.74
N ARG A 239 14.65 -0.22 -0.94
CA ARG A 239 15.61 0.88 -1.00
C ARG A 239 16.39 0.99 0.32
N PRO A 240 17.72 1.01 0.31
CA PRO A 240 18.47 1.31 1.52
C PRO A 240 18.25 2.77 1.93
N VAL A 241 17.91 2.99 3.20
CA VAL A 241 17.70 4.32 3.78
C VAL A 241 18.49 4.49 5.07
N ARG A 242 19.00 5.70 5.30
CA ARG A 242 19.79 6.08 6.48
C ARG A 242 19.09 7.13 7.33
N VAL A 243 18.16 7.88 6.77
CA VAL A 243 17.36 8.87 7.47
C VAL A 243 15.91 8.52 7.27
N VAL A 244 15.15 8.41 8.35
CA VAL A 244 13.71 8.14 8.32
C VAL A 244 13.00 9.27 9.04
N ARG A 245 12.24 10.07 8.30
CA ARG A 245 11.38 11.12 8.86
C ARG A 245 9.96 10.60 8.94
N VAL A 246 9.32 10.74 10.08
CA VAL A 246 7.97 10.24 10.31
C VAL A 246 7.10 11.28 10.97
N HIS A 247 5.80 11.16 10.78
CA HIS A 247 4.81 11.89 11.54
C HIS A 247 4.22 11.01 12.65
N ALA A 248 3.96 11.59 13.80
CA ALA A 248 3.20 11.00 14.89
C ALA A 248 2.26 12.05 15.48
N ASP A 249 1.06 11.62 15.89
CA ASP A 249 0.04 12.50 16.48
C ASP A 249 0.54 13.14 17.80
N ASP A 250 1.40 12.41 18.53
CA ASP A 250 2.18 12.94 19.66
C ASP A 250 3.69 12.68 19.42
N PRO A 251 4.41 13.63 18.80
CA PRO A 251 5.84 13.48 18.53
C PRO A 251 6.68 13.48 19.81
N GLN A 252 6.17 14.07 20.90
CA GLN A 252 6.88 14.11 22.17
C GLN A 252 6.86 12.74 22.85
N ALA A 253 5.70 12.08 22.86
CA ALA A 253 5.57 10.73 23.41
C ALA A 253 6.44 9.74 22.63
N LEU A 254 6.42 9.80 21.29
CA LEU A 254 7.26 8.95 20.45
C LEU A 254 8.76 9.17 20.73
N TYR A 255 9.19 10.43 20.74
CA TYR A 255 10.59 10.77 21.04
C TYR A 255 11.04 10.24 22.39
N ARG A 256 10.27 10.52 23.47
CA ARG A 256 10.63 10.09 24.83
C ARG A 256 10.75 8.58 24.94
N ALA A 257 9.77 7.84 24.41
CA ALA A 257 9.78 6.39 24.49
C ALA A 257 10.98 5.77 23.76
N VAL A 258 11.35 6.32 22.58
CA VAL A 258 12.52 5.85 21.85
C VAL A 258 13.82 6.24 22.55
N ASP A 259 13.92 7.46 23.07
CA ASP A 259 15.11 7.94 23.81
C ASP A 259 15.36 7.12 25.09
N GLU A 260 14.30 6.82 25.85
CA GLU A 260 14.36 5.94 27.02
C GLU A 260 14.76 4.51 26.65
N ALA A 261 14.23 3.97 25.54
CA ALA A 261 14.61 2.65 25.06
C ALA A 261 16.07 2.59 24.57
N LEU A 262 16.55 3.63 23.88
CA LEU A 262 17.96 3.74 23.48
C LEU A 262 18.88 3.85 24.68
N THR A 263 18.49 4.63 25.69
CA THR A 263 19.26 4.76 26.94
C THR A 263 19.35 3.40 27.65
N ARG A 264 18.24 2.67 27.76
CA ARG A 264 18.23 1.30 28.33
C ARG A 264 19.12 0.35 27.53
N ALA A 265 19.00 0.32 26.20
CA ALA A 265 19.79 -0.57 25.34
C ALA A 265 21.30 -0.28 25.43
N ARG A 266 21.68 1.00 25.54
CA ARG A 266 23.09 1.42 25.66
C ARG A 266 23.68 1.22 27.05
N THR A 267 22.83 1.24 28.09
CA THR A 267 23.25 1.08 29.50
C THR A 267 23.16 -0.36 29.99
N ALA A 268 22.60 -1.27 29.18
CA ALA A 268 22.55 -2.69 29.49
C ALA A 268 23.99 -3.25 29.64
N PRO A 269 24.29 -4.01 30.71
CA PRO A 269 25.61 -4.60 30.90
C PRO A 269 25.98 -5.50 29.70
N SER A 270 27.24 -5.44 29.25
CA SER A 270 27.74 -6.40 28.27
C SER A 270 27.60 -7.83 28.83
N PRO A 271 27.28 -8.84 28.00
CA PRO A 271 27.27 -10.23 28.45
C PRO A 271 28.61 -10.57 29.09
N ASP A 272 28.57 -11.16 30.28
CA ASP A 272 29.76 -11.54 31.05
C ASP A 272 30.67 -12.40 30.15
N PRO A 273 31.93 -12.00 29.88
CA PRO A 273 32.83 -12.83 29.12
C PRO A 273 32.98 -14.15 29.87
N GLY A 274 32.47 -15.22 29.27
CA GLY A 274 32.48 -16.55 29.86
C GLY A 274 33.88 -16.93 30.38
N PRO A 275 33.95 -17.85 31.36
CA PRO A 275 35.19 -18.16 32.06
C PRO A 275 36.32 -18.50 31.07
N PRO A 276 37.54 -17.99 31.28
CA PRO A 276 38.65 -18.20 30.37
C PRO A 276 38.89 -19.71 30.16
N PRO A 277 39.30 -20.12 28.94
CA PRO A 277 39.59 -21.51 28.65
C PRO A 277 40.68 -22.01 29.62
N ARG A 278 40.38 -23.10 30.32
CA ARG A 278 41.35 -23.76 31.20
C ARG A 278 42.46 -24.35 30.33
N VAL A 279 43.69 -23.91 30.58
CA VAL A 279 44.94 -24.45 29.99
C VAL A 279 45.19 -25.86 30.51
#